data_AF-A0AAJ6L1H3-F1
#
_entry.id   AF-A0AAJ6L1H3-F1
#
_cell.length_a   1.000
_cell.length_b   1.000
_cell.length_c   1.000
_cell.angle_alpha   90.00
_cell.angle_beta   90.00
_cell.angle_gamma   90.00
#
_symmetry.space_group_name_H-M   'P 1'
#
loop_
_entity.id
_entity.type
_entity.pdbx_description
1 polymer ?
#
loop_
_entity_poly.entity_id
_entity_poly.type
_entity_poly.pdbx_seq_one_letter_code
_entity_poly.pdbx_strand_id
1 'polypeptide(L)'
;MSFTLAQYEATMDKLSSKMTDLSDKLDKVDPTVRRAVDRWFITQGIADRLIWVGNKLLELGSAILDKIAELLKGAAAPVTFFFTASEWQGVRGLATDVSGELKPEQLGVARVWHGQAADAYIKQIKPQSDAAARIGVIADKTATALNTCAVAGLAFYVALAVILTKFIIATIAALAALGSVVFSWAGAALIVEEAAVNTGMIIAAVSTLTAVLGAQASQMVALHGEAIDASAFPGGNWPDAAPGHFSDATVTDGDADWSLQS
;
A
#
# COMPACT_ATOMS: atom_id res chain seq x y z
N MET A 1 -5.23 -9.57 -6.59
CA MET A 1 -4.18 -10.15 -5.72
C MET A 1 -4.45 -9.62 -4.31
N SER A 2 -4.50 -10.47 -3.29
CA SER A 2 -4.67 -10.04 -1.89
C SER A 2 -3.31 -9.88 -1.21
N PHE A 3 -3.18 -8.90 -0.31
CA PHE A 3 -1.97 -8.77 0.51
C PHE A 3 -1.96 -9.84 1.60
N THR A 4 -0.80 -10.46 1.83
CA THR A 4 -0.57 -11.27 3.04
C THR A 4 0.84 -10.99 3.57
N LEU A 5 0.99 -10.97 4.89
CA LEU A 5 2.29 -10.74 5.53
C LEU A 5 3.32 -11.79 5.11
N ALA A 6 2.94 -13.07 5.09
CA ALA A 6 3.82 -14.16 4.68
C ALA A 6 4.32 -14.01 3.23
N GLN A 7 3.47 -13.59 2.28
CA GLN A 7 3.92 -13.33 0.91
C GLN A 7 4.85 -12.12 0.83
N TYR A 8 4.59 -11.10 1.65
CA TYR A 8 5.42 -9.91 1.72
C TYR A 8 6.83 -10.25 2.24
N GLU A 9 6.91 -10.94 3.38
CA GLU A 9 8.15 -11.41 3.99
C GLU A 9 8.93 -12.31 3.02
N ALA A 10 8.28 -13.32 2.43
CA ALA A 10 8.92 -14.18 1.44
C ALA A 10 9.45 -13.40 0.22
N THR A 11 8.78 -12.32 -0.18
CA THR A 11 9.25 -11.44 -1.26
C THR A 11 10.47 -10.64 -0.83
N MET A 12 10.49 -10.13 0.41
CA MET A 12 11.64 -9.40 0.98
C MET A 12 12.86 -10.30 1.11
N ASP A 13 12.70 -11.52 1.63
CA ASP A 13 13.78 -12.50 1.74
C ASP A 13 14.36 -12.84 0.37
N LYS A 14 13.48 -13.04 -0.61
CA LYS A 14 13.89 -13.31 -2.00
C LYS A 14 14.62 -12.12 -2.62
N LEU A 15 14.22 -10.89 -2.33
CA LEU A 15 14.92 -9.68 -2.78
C LEU A 15 16.31 -9.59 -2.17
N SER A 16 16.41 -9.74 -0.85
CA SER A 16 17.68 -9.72 -0.12
C SER A 16 18.64 -10.78 -0.68
N SER A 17 18.18 -12.03 -0.81
CA SER A 17 18.96 -13.12 -1.39
C SER A 17 19.43 -12.82 -2.82
N LYS A 18 18.58 -12.20 -3.65
CA LYS A 18 18.95 -11.84 -5.03
C LYS A 18 19.92 -10.67 -5.10
N MET A 19 19.85 -9.72 -4.18
CA MET A 19 20.85 -8.67 -4.10
C MET A 19 22.23 -9.25 -3.77
N THR A 20 22.30 -10.19 -2.83
CA THR A 20 23.54 -10.92 -2.53
C THR A 20 24.02 -11.73 -3.73
N ASP A 21 23.16 -12.52 -4.37
CA ASP A 21 23.56 -13.30 -5.56
C ASP A 21 24.06 -12.39 -6.68
N LEU A 22 23.40 -11.26 -6.94
CA LEU A 22 23.87 -10.31 -7.93
C LEU A 22 25.25 -9.74 -7.55
N SER A 23 25.45 -9.32 -6.29
CA SER A 23 26.76 -8.86 -5.79
C SER A 23 27.84 -9.93 -6.04
N ASP A 24 27.58 -11.18 -5.67
CA ASP A 24 28.50 -12.30 -5.84
C ASP A 24 28.82 -12.59 -7.33
N LYS A 25 27.91 -12.28 -8.26
CA LYS A 25 28.18 -12.37 -9.70
C LYS A 25 28.98 -11.18 -10.20
N LEU A 26 28.72 -9.97 -9.71
CA LEU A 26 29.49 -8.77 -10.08
C LEU A 26 30.95 -8.89 -9.64
N ASP A 27 31.21 -9.47 -8.46
CA ASP A 27 32.58 -9.74 -7.98
C ASP A 27 33.36 -10.69 -8.89
N LYS A 28 32.67 -11.48 -9.73
CA LYS A 28 33.29 -12.39 -10.70
C LYS A 28 33.58 -11.73 -12.05
N VAL A 29 33.09 -10.52 -12.30
CA VAL A 29 33.27 -9.82 -13.59
C VAL A 29 34.74 -9.49 -13.80
N ASP A 30 35.35 -8.74 -12.90
CA ASP A 30 36.77 -8.34 -12.96
C ASP A 30 37.74 -9.50 -13.19
N PRO A 31 37.74 -10.57 -12.36
CA PRO A 31 38.65 -11.70 -12.57
C PRO A 31 38.33 -12.48 -13.85
N THR A 32 37.11 -12.42 -14.37
CA THR A 32 36.75 -13.07 -15.65
C THR A 32 37.24 -12.26 -16.84
N VAL A 33 37.09 -10.94 -16.79
CA VAL A 33 37.61 -10.02 -17.81
C VAL A 33 39.12 -10.12 -17.91
N ARG A 34 39.85 -10.08 -16.78
CA ARG A 34 41.31 -10.23 -16.76
C ARG A 34 41.77 -11.54 -17.41
N ARG A 35 41.17 -12.66 -16.98
CA ARG A 35 41.44 -13.98 -17.59
C ARG A 35 41.11 -14.06 -19.09
N ALA A 36 40.13 -13.30 -19.55
CA ALA A 36 39.77 -13.24 -20.96
C ALA A 36 40.80 -12.44 -21.76
N VAL A 37 41.23 -11.29 -21.23
CA VAL A 37 42.22 -10.39 -21.86
C VAL A 37 43.62 -11.00 -21.90
N ASP A 38 44.02 -11.78 -20.87
CA ASP A 38 45.36 -12.38 -20.77
C ASP A 38 45.61 -13.53 -21.77
N ARG A 39 44.65 -13.86 -22.65
CA ARG A 39 44.79 -14.95 -23.62
C ARG A 39 45.64 -14.53 -24.80
N TRP A 40 46.60 -15.38 -25.16
CA TRP A 40 47.61 -15.12 -26.20
C TRP A 40 47.06 -14.74 -27.59
N PHE A 41 45.84 -15.16 -27.92
CA PHE A 41 45.20 -14.91 -29.22
C PHE A 41 44.29 -13.67 -29.23
N ILE A 42 44.19 -12.94 -28.11
CA ILE A 42 43.36 -11.73 -28.00
C ILE A 42 44.17 -10.52 -28.45
N THR A 43 43.63 -9.79 -29.42
CA THR A 43 44.23 -8.53 -29.88
C THR A 43 43.84 -7.39 -28.94
N GLN A 44 44.65 -6.32 -28.91
CA GLN A 44 44.40 -5.10 -28.12
C GLN A 44 42.97 -4.57 -28.32
N GLY A 45 42.49 -4.49 -29.57
CA GLY A 45 41.13 -3.99 -29.85
C GLY A 45 39.99 -4.89 -29.36
N ILE A 46 40.24 -6.19 -29.14
CA ILE A 46 39.28 -7.09 -28.48
C ILE A 46 39.39 -6.97 -26.96
N ALA A 47 40.61 -6.84 -26.43
CA ALA A 47 40.85 -6.62 -25.01
C ALA A 47 40.13 -5.37 -24.48
N ASP A 48 40.24 -4.24 -25.19
CA ASP A 48 39.56 -2.99 -24.81
C ASP A 48 38.04 -3.16 -24.76
N ARG A 49 37.47 -3.93 -25.68
CA ARG A 49 36.02 -4.22 -25.71
C ARG A 49 35.59 -5.11 -24.54
N LEU A 50 36.38 -6.13 -24.20
CA LEU A 50 36.12 -6.99 -23.04
C LEU A 50 36.14 -6.17 -21.74
N ILE A 51 37.11 -5.28 -21.60
CA ILE A 51 37.22 -4.35 -20.47
C ILE A 51 36.01 -3.41 -20.42
N TRP A 52 35.62 -2.83 -21.56
CA TRP A 52 34.44 -1.96 -21.63
C TRP A 52 33.16 -2.67 -21.18
N VAL A 53 32.93 -3.90 -21.65
CA VAL A 53 31.76 -4.70 -21.26
C VAL A 53 31.78 -5.02 -19.76
N GLY A 54 32.94 -5.43 -19.25
CA GLY A 54 33.12 -5.68 -17.82
C GLY A 54 32.78 -4.47 -16.96
N ASN A 55 33.37 -3.31 -17.30
CA ASN A 55 33.12 -2.06 -16.60
C ASN A 55 31.64 -1.66 -16.67
N LYS A 56 30.98 -1.84 -17.82
CA LYS A 56 29.55 -1.51 -17.96
C LYS A 56 28.64 -2.44 -17.16
N LEU A 57 28.96 -3.72 -17.06
CA LEU A 57 28.22 -4.66 -16.20
C LEU A 57 28.36 -4.29 -14.72
N LEU A 58 29.56 -3.90 -14.29
CA LEU A 58 29.80 -3.43 -12.92
C LEU A 58 29.04 -2.13 -12.64
N GLU A 59 29.11 -1.15 -13.55
CA GLU A 59 28.39 0.12 -13.43
C GLU A 59 26.88 -0.09 -13.31
N LEU A 60 26.28 -0.86 -14.23
CA LEU A 60 24.84 -1.14 -14.23
C LEU A 60 24.43 -1.99 -13.02
N GLY A 61 25.22 -2.99 -12.67
CA GLY A 61 24.96 -3.87 -11.54
C GLY A 61 24.96 -3.14 -10.20
N SER A 62 25.99 -2.32 -9.96
CA SER A 62 26.07 -1.47 -8.77
C SER A 62 24.93 -0.45 -8.73
N ALA A 63 24.62 0.21 -9.85
CA ALA A 63 23.50 1.15 -9.92
C ALA A 63 22.15 0.50 -9.58
N ILE A 64 21.93 -0.73 -10.03
CA ILE A 64 20.71 -1.50 -9.70
C ILE A 64 20.69 -1.86 -8.20
N LEU A 65 21.80 -2.36 -7.65
CA LEU A 65 21.89 -2.69 -6.23
C LEU A 65 21.63 -1.47 -5.35
N ASP A 66 22.26 -0.33 -5.66
CA ASP A 66 22.08 0.93 -4.95
C ASP A 66 20.64 1.41 -5.03
N LYS A 67 20.03 1.35 -6.22
CA LYS A 67 18.64 1.79 -6.41
C LYS A 67 17.66 0.91 -5.63
N ILE A 68 17.88 -0.40 -5.61
CA ILE A 68 17.01 -1.32 -4.85
C ILE A 68 17.23 -1.12 -3.36
N ALA A 69 18.46 -0.93 -2.89
CA ALA A 69 18.74 -0.60 -1.49
C ALA A 69 18.05 0.70 -1.06
N GLU A 70 18.03 1.72 -1.92
CA GLU A 70 17.28 2.95 -1.70
C GLU A 70 15.78 2.69 -1.58
N LEU A 71 15.21 1.89 -2.49
CA LEU A 71 13.79 1.55 -2.49
C LEU A 71 13.36 0.72 -1.28
N LEU A 72 14.24 -0.15 -0.77
CA LEU A 72 13.98 -0.96 0.42
C LEU A 72 13.85 -0.13 1.71
N LYS A 73 14.29 1.13 1.74
CA LYS A 73 14.03 2.04 2.88
C LYS A 73 12.54 2.21 3.17
N GLY A 74 11.69 2.04 2.14
CA GLY A 74 10.23 2.10 2.26
C GLY A 74 9.54 0.76 2.52
N ALA A 75 10.27 -0.32 2.82
CA ALA A 75 9.69 -1.67 2.94
C ALA A 75 8.69 -1.82 4.10
N ALA A 76 8.79 -1.00 5.15
CA ALA A 76 7.81 -1.06 6.23
C ALA A 76 6.40 -0.58 5.80
N ALA A 77 6.31 0.31 4.78
CA ALA A 77 5.07 1.00 4.47
C ALA A 77 3.90 0.08 4.09
N PRO A 78 4.06 -0.93 3.19
CA PRO A 78 2.95 -1.82 2.84
C PRO A 78 2.39 -2.60 4.03
N VAL A 79 3.28 -3.01 4.95
CA VAL A 79 2.89 -3.73 6.17
C VAL A 79 2.10 -2.82 7.10
N THR A 80 2.58 -1.59 7.32
CA THR A 80 1.85 -0.59 8.11
C THR A 80 0.48 -0.31 7.52
N PHE A 81 0.38 -0.10 6.20
CA PHE A 81 -0.90 0.13 5.54
C PHE A 81 -1.87 -1.04 5.72
N PHE A 82 -1.40 -2.29 5.67
CA PHE A 82 -2.23 -3.46 5.88
C PHE A 82 -2.78 -3.55 7.32
N PHE A 83 -1.93 -3.33 8.33
CA PHE A 83 -2.38 -3.37 9.72
C PHE A 83 -3.34 -2.21 10.03
N THR A 84 -3.00 -0.98 9.61
CA THR A 84 -3.87 0.17 9.81
C THR A 84 -5.20 0.00 9.06
N ALA A 85 -5.21 -0.62 7.87
CA ALA A 85 -6.46 -0.95 7.18
C ALA A 85 -7.34 -1.90 8.00
N SER A 86 -6.73 -2.87 8.67
CA SER A 86 -7.44 -3.84 9.52
C SER A 86 -8.01 -3.16 10.77
N GLU A 87 -7.28 -2.23 11.38
CA GLU A 87 -7.78 -1.42 12.50
C GLU A 87 -9.01 -0.58 12.09
N TRP A 88 -8.96 0.05 10.91
CA TRP A 88 -10.11 0.79 10.37
C TRP A 88 -11.32 -0.11 10.07
N GLN A 89 -11.12 -1.36 9.64
CA GLN A 89 -12.24 -2.31 9.56
C GLN A 89 -12.82 -2.66 10.94
N GLY A 90 -12.01 -2.67 11.99
CA GLY A 90 -12.49 -2.78 13.37
C GLY A 90 -13.37 -1.60 13.77
N VAL A 91 -12.94 -0.36 13.47
CA VAL A 91 -13.75 0.85 13.69
C VAL A 91 -15.06 0.79 12.91
N ARG A 92 -15.02 0.34 11.66
CA ARG A 92 -16.22 0.13 10.84
C ARG A 92 -17.19 -0.82 11.55
N GLY A 93 -16.71 -1.99 11.99
CA GLY A 93 -17.52 -3.00 12.68
C GLY A 93 -18.25 -2.40 13.87
N LEU A 94 -17.52 -1.76 14.78
CA LEU A 94 -18.09 -1.09 15.96
C LEU A 94 -19.14 -0.04 15.59
N ALA A 95 -18.85 0.81 14.60
CA ALA A 95 -19.77 1.86 14.18
C ALA A 95 -21.06 1.30 13.54
N THR A 96 -20.93 0.24 12.73
CA THR A 96 -22.08 -0.42 12.12
C THR A 96 -22.89 -1.23 13.12
N ASP A 97 -22.26 -1.79 14.15
CA ASP A 97 -22.93 -2.51 15.24
C ASP A 97 -23.79 -1.53 16.05
N VAL A 98 -23.25 -0.38 16.45
CA VAL A 98 -24.02 0.69 17.13
C VAL A 98 -25.21 1.14 16.26
N SER A 99 -24.98 1.34 14.96
CA SER A 99 -26.07 1.68 14.03
C SER A 99 -27.13 0.57 13.93
N GLY A 100 -26.72 -0.69 14.02
CA GLY A 100 -27.61 -1.85 14.04
C GLY A 100 -28.42 -1.97 15.32
N GLU A 101 -27.79 -1.76 16.47
CA GLU A 101 -28.40 -1.80 17.81
C GLU A 101 -29.41 -0.67 18.03
N LEU A 102 -29.16 0.49 17.44
CA LEU A 102 -30.08 1.63 17.47
C LEU A 102 -31.33 1.44 16.60
N LYS A 103 -31.51 0.30 15.91
CA LYS A 103 -32.73 0.09 15.13
C LYS A 103 -33.96 -0.05 16.05
N PRO A 104 -35.10 0.59 15.74
CA PRO A 104 -36.30 0.53 16.57
C PRO A 104 -36.78 -0.90 16.86
N GLU A 105 -36.55 -1.83 15.94
CA GLU A 105 -36.90 -3.24 16.08
C GLU A 105 -36.06 -3.97 17.15
N GLN A 106 -34.81 -3.51 17.37
CA GLN A 106 -33.88 -4.08 18.35
C GLN A 106 -34.12 -3.50 19.76
N LEU A 107 -34.38 -2.19 19.84
CA LEU A 107 -34.51 -1.49 21.12
C LEU A 107 -35.80 -1.84 21.87
N GLY A 108 -36.88 -2.19 21.15
CA GLY A 108 -38.16 -2.54 21.77
C GLY A 108 -38.83 -1.41 22.58
N VAL A 109 -38.23 -0.22 22.61
CA VAL A 109 -38.65 0.94 23.43
C VAL A 109 -40.10 1.31 23.16
N ALA A 110 -40.52 1.29 21.89
CA ALA A 110 -41.89 1.58 21.48
C ALA A 110 -42.95 0.58 21.99
N ARG A 111 -42.55 -0.57 22.57
CA ARG A 111 -43.47 -1.59 23.13
C ARG A 111 -43.68 -1.47 24.64
N VAL A 112 -42.76 -0.80 25.35
CA VAL A 112 -42.71 -0.80 26.83
C VAL A 112 -42.66 0.59 27.43
N TRP A 113 -42.29 1.62 26.67
CA TRP A 113 -42.25 3.00 27.15
C TRP A 113 -43.07 3.91 26.23
N HIS A 114 -43.99 4.66 26.82
CA HIS A 114 -44.94 5.53 26.13
C HIS A 114 -45.00 6.91 26.80
N GLY A 115 -45.47 7.90 26.04
CA GLY A 115 -45.60 9.30 26.47
C GLY A 115 -44.70 10.24 25.66
N GLN A 116 -44.87 11.54 25.85
CA GLN A 116 -44.16 12.55 25.05
C GLN A 116 -42.64 12.46 25.17
N ALA A 117 -42.12 12.13 26.36
CA ALA A 117 -40.71 11.87 26.58
C ALA A 117 -40.20 10.64 25.79
N ALA A 118 -41.01 9.57 25.73
CA ALA A 118 -40.68 8.37 24.96
C ALA A 118 -40.65 8.65 23.46
N ASP A 119 -41.67 9.34 22.93
CA ASP A 119 -41.74 9.72 21.52
C ASP A 119 -40.55 10.58 21.10
N ALA A 120 -40.12 11.47 21.98
CA ALA A 120 -39.06 12.38 21.67
C ALA A 120 -37.66 11.75 21.81
N TYR A 121 -37.47 10.81 22.73
CA TYR A 121 -36.32 9.92 22.72
C TYR A 121 -36.26 9.09 21.43
N ILE A 122 -37.38 8.48 21.03
CA ILE A 122 -37.46 7.67 19.79
C ILE A 122 -37.07 8.47 18.56
N LYS A 123 -37.44 9.77 18.50
CA LYS A 123 -37.04 10.67 17.40
C LYS A 123 -35.53 10.87 17.30
N GLN A 124 -34.76 10.76 18.38
CA GLN A 124 -33.30 10.93 18.37
C GLN A 124 -32.53 9.66 17.99
N ILE A 125 -33.17 8.50 18.07
CA ILE A 125 -32.54 7.21 17.72
C ILE A 125 -32.05 7.20 16.27
N LYS A 126 -32.89 7.66 15.33
CA LYS A 126 -32.54 7.65 13.89
C LYS A 126 -31.32 8.54 13.56
N PRO A 127 -31.28 9.82 13.97
CA PRO A 127 -30.09 10.66 13.78
C PRO A 127 -28.79 10.04 14.32
N GLN A 128 -28.83 9.42 15.51
CA GLN A 128 -27.65 8.74 16.08
C GLN A 128 -27.26 7.49 15.29
N SER A 129 -28.24 6.70 14.84
CA SER A 129 -28.02 5.54 13.97
C SER A 129 -27.38 5.95 12.63
N ASP A 130 -27.85 7.05 12.03
CA ASP A 130 -27.34 7.57 10.76
C ASP A 130 -25.90 8.13 10.93
N ALA A 131 -25.62 8.82 12.05
CA ALA A 131 -24.27 9.29 12.40
C ALA A 131 -23.28 8.14 12.60
N ALA A 132 -23.67 7.08 13.32
CA ALA A 132 -22.86 5.89 13.49
C ALA A 132 -22.60 5.18 12.14
N ALA A 133 -23.63 5.05 11.30
CA ALA A 133 -23.47 4.50 9.95
C ALA A 133 -22.47 5.32 9.11
N ARG A 134 -22.50 6.65 9.24
CA ARG A 134 -21.57 7.55 8.54
C ARG A 134 -20.12 7.31 8.93
N ILE A 135 -19.83 7.12 10.22
CA ILE A 135 -18.48 6.72 10.69
C ILE A 135 -18.08 5.38 10.04
N GLY A 136 -18.99 4.42 9.97
CA GLY A 136 -18.76 3.14 9.30
C GLY A 136 -18.34 3.30 7.84
N VAL A 137 -18.98 4.20 7.08
CA VAL A 137 -18.63 4.50 5.68
C VAL A 137 -17.23 5.12 5.56
N ILE A 138 -16.90 6.08 6.41
CA ILE A 138 -15.56 6.72 6.40
C ILE A 138 -14.48 5.69 6.73
N ALA A 139 -14.73 4.85 7.74
CA ALA A 139 -13.82 3.79 8.15
C ALA A 139 -13.59 2.76 7.03
N ASP A 140 -14.65 2.33 6.34
CA ASP A 140 -14.54 1.39 5.22
C ASP A 140 -13.75 1.96 4.04
N LYS A 141 -14.02 3.21 3.67
CA LYS A 141 -13.29 3.91 2.60
C LYS A 141 -11.80 4.05 2.96
N THR A 142 -11.49 4.39 4.21
CA THR A 142 -10.11 4.52 4.69
C THR A 142 -9.37 3.18 4.65
N ALA A 143 -9.99 2.12 5.17
CA ALA A 143 -9.44 0.78 5.12
C ALA A 143 -9.18 0.31 3.68
N THR A 144 -10.12 0.57 2.77
CA THR A 144 -10.00 0.18 1.36
C THR A 144 -8.83 0.89 0.67
N ALA A 145 -8.66 2.19 0.92
CA ALA A 145 -7.55 2.96 0.38
C ALA A 145 -6.21 2.42 0.88
N LEU A 146 -6.07 2.19 2.19
CA LEU A 146 -4.86 1.64 2.81
C LEU A 146 -4.54 0.23 2.30
N ASN A 147 -5.54 -0.66 2.20
CA ASN A 147 -5.33 -2.00 1.65
C ASN A 147 -4.88 -1.97 0.18
N THR A 148 -5.39 -1.01 -0.60
CA THR A 148 -4.92 -0.78 -1.98
C THR A 148 -3.44 -0.37 -2.00
N CYS A 149 -3.00 0.49 -1.06
CA CYS A 149 -1.58 0.85 -0.93
C CYS A 149 -0.72 -0.39 -0.62
N ALA A 150 -1.19 -1.22 0.31
CA ALA A 150 -0.47 -2.44 0.71
C ALA A 150 -0.30 -3.40 -0.46
N VAL A 151 -1.36 -3.66 -1.22
CA VAL A 151 -1.33 -4.53 -2.41
C VAL A 151 -0.42 -3.96 -3.50
N ALA A 152 -0.50 -2.65 -3.77
CA ALA A 152 0.36 -1.99 -4.75
C ALA A 152 1.84 -2.06 -4.34
N GLY A 153 2.13 -1.85 -3.06
CA GLY A 153 3.46 -2.01 -2.49
C GLY A 153 3.99 -3.43 -2.64
N LEU A 154 3.20 -4.45 -2.30
CA LEU A 154 3.58 -5.86 -2.52
C LEU A 154 3.88 -6.13 -4.00
N ALA A 155 3.00 -5.71 -4.91
CA ALA A 155 3.20 -5.90 -6.34
C ALA A 155 4.48 -5.21 -6.85
N PHE A 156 4.79 -4.02 -6.34
CA PHE A 156 6.03 -3.31 -6.65
C PHE A 156 7.27 -4.11 -6.23
N TYR A 157 7.32 -4.63 -5.01
CA TYR A 157 8.46 -5.43 -4.55
C TYR A 157 8.57 -6.78 -5.28
N VAL A 158 7.45 -7.41 -5.64
CA VAL A 158 7.46 -8.60 -6.50
C VAL A 158 8.07 -8.27 -7.87
N ALA A 159 7.72 -7.13 -8.45
CA ALA A 159 8.30 -6.68 -9.72
C ALA A 159 9.82 -6.46 -9.61
N LEU A 160 10.30 -5.83 -8.53
CA LEU A 160 11.74 -5.68 -8.27
C LEU A 160 12.45 -7.04 -8.19
N ALA A 161 11.85 -8.04 -7.54
CA ALA A 161 12.42 -9.38 -7.45
C ALA A 161 12.54 -10.07 -8.81
N VAL A 162 11.57 -9.85 -9.70
CA VAL A 162 11.59 -10.33 -11.09
C VAL A 162 12.68 -9.63 -11.88
N ILE A 163 12.79 -8.30 -11.77
CA ILE A 163 13.82 -7.51 -12.47
C ILE A 163 15.23 -7.96 -12.05
N LEU A 164 15.48 -8.13 -10.75
CA LEU A 164 16.76 -8.67 -10.27
C LEU A 164 17.06 -10.05 -10.84
N THR A 165 16.04 -10.92 -10.91
CA THR A 165 16.21 -12.26 -11.50
C THR A 165 16.66 -12.19 -12.95
N LYS A 166 16.03 -11.33 -13.76
CA LYS A 166 16.42 -11.12 -15.15
C LYS A 166 17.84 -10.58 -15.27
N PHE A 167 18.20 -9.62 -14.43
CA PHE A 167 19.55 -9.05 -14.43
C PHE A 167 20.62 -10.07 -14.04
N ILE A 168 20.38 -10.89 -13.01
CA ILE A 168 21.28 -12.00 -12.62
C ILE A 168 21.50 -12.96 -13.80
N ILE A 169 20.44 -13.34 -14.51
CA ILE A 169 20.53 -14.22 -15.68
C ILE A 169 21.37 -13.56 -16.78
N ALA A 170 21.16 -12.27 -17.06
CA ALA A 170 21.96 -11.52 -18.02
C ALA A 170 23.44 -11.46 -17.63
N THR A 171 23.76 -11.21 -16.35
CA THR A 171 25.13 -11.21 -15.82
C THR A 171 25.79 -12.58 -15.93
N ILE A 172 25.06 -13.67 -15.66
CA ILE A 172 25.58 -15.04 -15.85
C ILE A 172 25.90 -15.30 -17.32
N ALA A 173 25.01 -14.92 -18.24
CA ALA A 173 25.24 -15.04 -19.68
C ALA A 173 26.45 -14.21 -20.12
N ALA A 174 26.61 -13.00 -19.56
CA ALA A 174 27.77 -12.15 -19.79
C ALA A 174 29.07 -12.80 -19.34
N LEU A 175 29.13 -13.33 -18.11
CA LEU A 175 30.29 -14.02 -17.58
C LEU A 175 30.66 -15.25 -18.43
N ALA A 176 29.65 -16.00 -18.90
CA ALA A 176 29.87 -17.14 -19.78
C ALA A 176 30.44 -16.70 -21.15
N ALA A 177 29.90 -15.62 -21.73
CA ALA A 177 30.39 -15.06 -22.98
C ALA A 177 31.84 -14.54 -22.86
N LEU A 178 32.15 -13.79 -21.80
CA LEU A 178 33.49 -13.28 -21.49
C LEU A 178 34.49 -14.43 -21.27
N GLY A 179 34.06 -15.51 -20.62
CA GLY A 179 34.89 -16.69 -20.39
C GLY A 179 35.13 -17.56 -21.63
N SER A 180 34.33 -17.40 -22.68
CA SER A 180 34.41 -18.21 -23.89
C SER A 180 35.52 -17.75 -24.86
N VAL A 181 35.95 -18.63 -25.77
CA VAL A 181 36.94 -18.29 -26.83
C VAL A 181 36.28 -17.52 -27.98
N VAL A 182 34.96 -17.63 -28.14
CA VAL A 182 34.18 -17.07 -29.25
C VAL A 182 33.43 -15.83 -28.76
N PHE A 183 34.17 -14.77 -28.49
CA PHE A 183 33.58 -13.49 -28.13
C PHE A 183 33.28 -12.65 -29.37
N SER A 184 32.00 -12.37 -29.64
CA SER A 184 31.61 -11.40 -30.67
C SER A 184 31.19 -10.08 -30.02
N TRP A 185 31.66 -8.97 -30.59
CA TRP A 185 31.27 -7.64 -30.14
C TRP A 185 29.75 -7.41 -30.19
N ALA A 186 29.09 -7.95 -31.22
CA ALA A 186 27.63 -7.85 -31.36
C ALA A 186 26.90 -8.55 -30.19
N GLY A 187 27.35 -9.75 -29.80
CA GLY A 187 26.79 -10.44 -28.63
C GLY A 187 27.02 -9.68 -27.33
N ALA A 188 28.16 -9.02 -27.20
CA ALA A 188 28.47 -8.23 -26.01
C ALA A 188 27.63 -6.95 -25.89
N ALA A 189 27.38 -6.27 -27.01
CA ALA A 189 26.49 -5.12 -27.06
C ALA A 189 25.05 -5.51 -26.68
N LEU A 190 24.55 -6.64 -27.18
CA LEU A 190 23.22 -7.17 -26.84
C LEU A 190 23.07 -7.46 -25.33
N ILE A 191 24.12 -7.97 -24.69
CA ILE A 191 24.11 -8.26 -23.25
C ILE A 191 24.05 -6.97 -22.42
N VAL A 192 24.81 -5.94 -22.82
CA VAL A 192 24.78 -4.63 -22.16
C VAL A 192 23.44 -3.92 -22.40
N GLU A 193 22.86 -4.07 -23.60
CA GLU A 193 21.53 -3.55 -23.91
C GLU A 193 20.45 -4.18 -23.03
N GLU A 194 20.43 -5.51 -22.91
CA GLU A 194 19.50 -6.23 -22.03
C GLU A 194 19.66 -5.81 -20.57
N ALA A 195 20.91 -5.63 -20.11
CA ALA A 195 21.22 -5.09 -18.79
C ALA A 195 20.65 -3.67 -18.58
N ALA A 196 20.73 -2.79 -19.59
CA ALA A 196 20.17 -1.44 -19.54
C ALA A 196 18.63 -1.42 -19.56
N VAL A 197 17.99 -2.32 -20.33
CA VAL A 197 16.53 -2.49 -20.35
C VAL A 197 16.00 -2.85 -18.95
N ASN A 198 16.74 -3.66 -18.20
CA ASN A 198 16.39 -3.99 -16.81
C ASN A 198 16.35 -2.75 -15.89
N THR A 199 17.27 -1.79 -16.05
CA THR A 199 17.24 -0.52 -15.33
C THR A 199 16.00 0.31 -15.70
N GLY A 200 15.63 0.33 -16.99
CA GLY A 200 14.39 0.97 -17.47
C GLY A 200 13.13 0.36 -16.85
N MET A 201 13.11 -0.96 -16.62
CA MET A 201 11.99 -1.63 -15.94
C MET A 201 11.83 -1.20 -14.47
N ILE A 202 12.93 -0.88 -13.76
CA ILE A 202 12.83 -0.34 -12.38
C ILE A 202 12.14 1.03 -12.42
N ILE A 203 12.53 1.89 -13.35
CA ILE A 203 11.88 3.20 -13.53
C ILE A 203 10.40 3.03 -13.87
N ALA A 204 10.06 2.09 -14.75
CA ALA A 204 8.66 1.80 -15.08
C ALA A 204 7.86 1.31 -13.86
N ALA A 205 8.46 0.45 -13.02
CA ALA A 205 7.83 -0.01 -11.78
C ALA A 205 7.60 1.13 -10.79
N VAL A 206 8.58 2.02 -10.62
CA VAL A 206 8.47 3.22 -9.76
C VAL A 206 7.40 4.18 -10.29
N SER A 207 7.35 4.42 -11.60
CA SER A 207 6.33 5.26 -12.24
C SER A 207 4.93 4.66 -12.05
N THR A 208 4.80 3.34 -12.18
CA THR A 208 3.54 2.64 -11.96
C THR A 208 3.07 2.77 -10.51
N LEU A 209 3.97 2.56 -9.54
CA LEU A 209 3.65 2.76 -8.13
C LEU A 209 3.23 4.22 -7.86
N THR A 210 3.98 5.18 -8.39
CA THR A 210 3.67 6.61 -8.27
C THR A 210 2.29 6.95 -8.85
N ALA A 211 1.92 6.34 -9.98
CA ALA A 211 0.60 6.53 -10.58
C ALA A 211 -0.52 5.99 -9.68
N VAL A 212 -0.32 4.82 -9.05
CA VAL A 212 -1.28 4.28 -8.08
C VAL A 212 -1.41 5.18 -6.86
N LEU A 213 -0.29 5.67 -6.30
CA LEU A 213 -0.31 6.60 -5.17
C LEU A 213 -0.99 7.93 -5.55
N GLY A 214 -0.78 8.43 -6.78
CA GLY A 214 -1.48 9.60 -7.30
C GLY A 214 -2.98 9.39 -7.43
N ALA A 215 -3.42 8.20 -7.89
CA ALA A 215 -4.83 7.85 -7.90
C ALA A 215 -5.41 7.80 -6.48
N GLN A 216 -4.65 7.32 -5.49
CA GLN A 216 -5.07 7.32 -4.08
C GLN A 216 -5.14 8.71 -3.47
N ALA A 217 -4.35 9.68 -3.92
CA ALA A 217 -4.49 11.05 -3.49
C ALA A 217 -5.90 11.60 -3.82
N SER A 218 -6.50 11.21 -4.96
CA SER A 218 -7.89 11.56 -5.26
C SER A 218 -8.90 10.89 -4.32
N GLN A 219 -8.63 9.65 -3.90
CA GLN A 219 -9.43 8.96 -2.89
C GLN A 219 -9.33 9.65 -1.52
N MET A 220 -8.16 10.17 -1.14
CA MET A 220 -8.01 10.96 0.08
C MET A 220 -8.80 12.27 0.03
N VAL A 221 -8.85 12.95 -1.12
CA VAL A 221 -9.70 14.13 -1.29
C VAL A 221 -11.18 13.78 -1.13
N ALA A 222 -11.62 12.67 -1.72
CA ALA A 222 -12.99 12.19 -1.54
C ALA A 222 -13.28 11.84 -0.07
N LEU A 223 -12.36 11.13 0.60
CA LEU A 223 -12.44 10.84 2.04
C LEU A 223 -12.50 12.11 2.90
N HIS A 224 -11.71 13.13 2.56
CA HIS A 224 -11.76 14.42 3.25
C HIS A 224 -13.13 15.07 3.10
N GLY A 225 -13.69 15.08 1.88
CA GLY A 225 -15.06 15.53 1.62
C GLY A 225 -16.09 14.78 2.47
N GLU A 226 -15.92 13.47 2.61
CA GLU A 226 -16.82 12.64 3.42
C GLU A 226 -16.69 12.90 4.92
N ALA A 227 -15.48 13.23 5.39
CA ALA A 227 -15.18 13.51 6.79
C ALA A 227 -15.66 14.91 7.24
N ILE A 228 -15.66 15.89 6.34
CA ILE A 228 -16.19 17.24 6.62
C ILE A 228 -17.70 17.36 6.35
N ASP A 229 -18.31 16.34 5.73
CA ASP A 229 -19.74 16.28 5.49
C ASP A 229 -20.48 16.11 6.83
N ALA A 230 -20.98 17.22 7.34
CA ALA A 230 -21.72 17.31 8.59
C ALA A 230 -23.21 16.98 8.45
N SER A 231 -23.67 16.42 7.32
CA SER A 231 -25.09 16.10 7.12
C SER A 231 -25.67 15.16 8.19
N ALA A 232 -24.84 14.24 8.72
CA ALA A 232 -25.18 13.36 9.83
C ALA A 232 -24.75 13.91 11.22
N PHE A 233 -24.11 15.07 11.26
CA PHE A 233 -23.55 15.70 12.47
C PHE A 233 -24.05 17.15 12.60
N PRO A 234 -25.29 17.36 13.09
CA PRO A 234 -25.87 18.69 13.21
C PRO A 234 -24.96 19.67 13.97
N GLY A 235 -24.65 20.82 13.37
CA GLY A 235 -23.73 21.81 13.94
C GLY A 235 -22.29 21.33 14.09
N GLY A 236 -21.89 20.26 13.39
CA GLY A 236 -20.57 19.64 13.51
C GLY A 236 -20.39 18.77 14.75
N ASN A 237 -21.47 18.51 15.49
CA ASN A 237 -21.45 17.70 16.71
C ASN A 237 -22.19 16.38 16.51
N TRP A 238 -21.92 15.44 17.41
CA TRP A 238 -22.76 14.26 17.54
C TRP A 238 -24.23 14.69 17.77
N PRO A 239 -25.23 14.03 17.15
CA PRO A 239 -26.63 14.37 17.37
C PRO A 239 -27.00 14.31 18.85
N ASP A 240 -27.53 15.42 19.36
CA ASP A 240 -27.87 15.53 20.77
C ASP A 240 -28.93 14.50 21.17
N ALA A 241 -28.63 13.70 22.19
CA ALA A 241 -29.56 12.73 22.75
C ALA A 241 -30.69 13.42 23.51
N ALA A 242 -30.47 14.65 23.97
CA ALA A 242 -31.42 15.41 24.74
C ALA A 242 -31.44 16.91 24.39
N PRO A 243 -31.88 17.32 23.18
CA PRO A 243 -32.10 18.73 22.86
C PRO A 243 -32.89 19.43 23.97
N GLY A 244 -32.49 20.67 24.33
CA GLY A 244 -32.92 21.42 25.52
C GLY A 244 -34.43 21.63 25.73
N HIS A 245 -35.27 21.06 24.87
CA HIS A 245 -36.72 20.94 25.03
C HIS A 245 -37.15 19.78 25.95
N PHE A 246 -36.21 19.00 26.51
CA PHE A 246 -36.49 17.92 27.47
C PHE A 246 -36.32 18.30 28.94
N SER A 247 -35.91 19.53 29.24
CA SER A 247 -35.65 19.96 30.62
C SER A 247 -36.91 20.12 31.47
N ASP A 248 -38.07 20.28 30.85
CA ASP A 248 -39.37 20.39 31.52
C ASP A 248 -40.13 19.05 31.45
N ALA A 249 -39.62 18.09 32.22
CA ALA A 249 -40.25 16.79 32.41
C ALA A 249 -40.88 16.66 33.81
N THR A 250 -40.90 17.73 34.59
CA THR A 250 -41.41 17.75 35.95
C THR A 250 -42.89 18.09 35.95
N VAL A 251 -43.71 17.23 36.57
CA VAL A 251 -45.15 17.46 36.75
C VAL A 251 -45.41 18.35 38.00
N THR A 252 -44.35 18.73 38.73
CA THR A 252 -44.43 19.25 40.10
C THR A 252 -44.28 20.77 40.22
N ASP A 253 -43.77 21.45 39.21
CA ASP A 253 -43.58 22.91 39.11
C ASP A 253 -44.75 23.63 38.44
N GLY A 254 -45.62 22.91 37.75
CA GLY A 254 -46.91 23.41 37.27
C GLY A 254 -46.85 24.24 35.98
N ASP A 255 -45.72 24.23 35.29
CA ASP A 255 -45.48 24.85 33.98
C ASP A 255 -45.40 23.84 32.82
N ALA A 256 -45.47 22.54 33.11
CA ALA A 256 -45.51 21.50 32.08
C ALA A 256 -46.72 21.64 31.13
N ASP A 257 -46.43 21.84 29.84
CA ASP A 257 -47.41 21.93 28.74
C ASP A 257 -48.09 20.58 28.37
N TRP A 258 -47.86 19.53 29.17
CA TRP A 258 -48.35 18.18 28.93
C TRP A 258 -48.98 17.56 30.19
N SER A 259 -50.09 16.84 30.00
CA SER A 259 -50.76 16.09 31.06
C SER A 259 -50.73 14.58 30.77
N LEU A 260 -50.72 13.78 31.84
CA LEU A 260 -50.98 12.35 31.74
C LEU A 260 -52.44 12.17 31.28
N GLN A 261 -52.63 11.51 30.14
CA GLN A 261 -53.96 11.06 29.75
C GLN A 261 -54.47 10.06 30.80
N SER A 262 -55.56 10.43 31.48
CA SER A 262 -56.31 9.57 32.40
C SER A 262 -57.27 8.65 31.66
#